data_AF-A0A7J9K6G0-F1
#
_entry.id   AF-A0A7J9K6G0-F1
#
_cell.length_a   1.000
_cell.length_b   1.000
_cell.length_c   1.000
_cell.angle_alpha   90.00
_cell.angle_beta   90.00
_cell.angle_gamma   90.00
#
_symmetry.space_group_name_H-M   'P 1'
#
loop_
_entity.id
_entity.type
_entity.pdbx_description
1 polymer ?
#
loop_
_entity_poly.entity_id
_entity_poly.type
_entity_poly.pdbx_seq_one_letter_code
_entity_poly.pdbx_strand_id
1 'polypeptide(L)'
;MSMELSDVAVQKTGYAWALDRDNGKLIWSTEVGPGGLTGGGTWGAATDEKRVYTNTANSDRKNFTLQPSTKVTTAGGWVAIGSKSGRVLWSTADPSNGTANGPVTVANGVVIGGSTFRQGPNVCHERYDWRNLVVL
;
A
#
# COMPACT_ATOMS: atom_id res chain seq x y z
N MET A 1 -10.35 19.79 19.70
CA MET A 1 -9.33 19.99 18.65
C MET A 1 -9.43 18.81 17.71
N SER A 2 -10.05 19.00 16.54
CA SER A 2 -10.26 17.95 15.54
C SER A 2 -8.96 17.76 14.77
N MET A 3 -8.35 16.57 14.79
CA MET A 3 -7.23 16.23 13.89
C MET A 3 -7.81 15.96 12.50
N GLU A 4 -8.04 17.04 11.74
CA GLU A 4 -8.43 16.98 10.34
C GLU A 4 -7.15 16.94 9.49
N LEU A 5 -6.90 15.78 8.88
CA LEU A 5 -5.98 15.51 7.75
C LEU A 5 -4.47 15.73 7.97
N SER A 6 -3.75 14.60 8.06
CA SER A 6 -2.30 14.51 7.87
C SER A 6 -1.96 14.27 6.39
N ASP A 7 -1.00 14.99 5.83
CA ASP A 7 -0.50 14.72 4.47
C ASP A 7 0.38 13.46 4.48
N VAL A 8 0.19 12.57 3.51
CA VAL A 8 0.90 11.28 3.44
C VAL A 8 1.68 11.14 2.14
N ALA A 9 2.98 10.87 2.27
CA ALA A 9 3.88 10.66 1.15
C ALA A 9 4.46 9.25 1.19
N VAL A 10 4.61 8.63 0.02
CA VAL A 10 5.26 7.32 -0.10
C VAL A 10 6.47 7.45 -1.01
N GLN A 11 7.60 6.93 -0.55
CA GLN A 11 8.89 7.09 -1.20
C GLN A 11 9.38 5.77 -1.79
N LYS A 12 10.17 5.86 -2.87
CA LYS A 12 10.85 4.73 -3.54
C LYS A 12 11.72 3.87 -2.58
N THR A 13 12.09 4.37 -1.42
CA THR A 13 12.79 3.59 -0.39
C THR A 13 11.89 2.58 0.30
N GLY A 14 10.58 2.56 0.02
CA GLY A 14 9.62 1.65 0.64
C GLY A 14 9.04 2.16 1.96
N TYR A 15 9.18 3.46 2.23
CA TYR A 15 8.63 4.11 3.41
C TYR A 15 7.41 4.96 3.07
N ALA A 16 6.41 4.91 3.93
CA ALA A 16 5.32 5.87 4.00
C ALA A 16 5.55 6.81 5.20
N TRP A 17 5.23 8.08 5.01
CA TRP A 17 5.42 9.14 6.00
C TRP A 17 4.13 9.93 6.15
N ALA A 18 3.72 10.23 7.38
CA ALA A 18 2.67 11.21 7.64
C ALA A 18 3.24 12.44 8.33
N LEU A 19 2.83 13.60 7.84
CA LEU A 19 3.19 14.89 8.40
C LEU A 19 1.94 15.62 8.89
N ASP A 20 2.13 16.41 9.93
CA ASP A 20 1.17 17.41 10.37
C ASP A 20 1.02 18.47 9.28
N ARG A 21 -0.21 18.72 8.85
CA ARG A 21 -0.51 19.61 7.73
C ARG A 21 -0.22 21.07 8.04
N ASP A 22 -0.37 21.48 9.30
CA ASP A 22 -0.27 22.89 9.69
C ASP A 22 1.18 23.33 9.85
N ASN A 23 2.05 22.42 10.30
CA ASN A 23 3.44 22.75 10.64
C ASN A 23 4.50 21.85 9.97
N GLY A 24 4.09 20.83 9.21
CA GLY A 24 5.00 19.92 8.51
C GLY A 24 5.77 18.97 9.44
N LYS A 25 5.40 18.86 10.72
CA LYS A 25 6.09 17.97 11.66
C LYS A 25 5.78 16.51 11.35
N LEU A 26 6.81 15.67 11.43
CA LEU A 26 6.65 14.22 11.29
C LEU A 26 5.74 13.65 12.39
N ILE A 27 4.68 12.95 11.99
CA ILE A 27 3.80 12.19 12.88
C ILE A 27 4.30 10.75 13.00
N TRP A 28 4.50 10.08 11.86
CA TRP A 28 5.04 8.73 11.79
C TRP A 28 5.77 8.47 10.48
N SER A 29 6.66 7.48 10.50
CA SER A 29 7.34 6.92 9.33
C SER A 29 7.35 5.40 9.46
N THR A 30 6.95 4.71 8.41
CA THR A 30 6.69 3.27 8.43
C THR A 30 7.26 2.64 7.17
N GLU A 31 8.07 1.60 7.34
CA GLU A 31 8.48 0.73 6.24
C GLU A 31 7.28 -0.11 5.81
N VAL A 32 6.82 0.11 4.58
CA VAL A 32 5.66 -0.56 3.99
C VAL A 32 6.06 -1.74 3.10
N GLY A 33 7.31 -1.80 2.69
CA GLY A 33 7.86 -2.90 1.91
C GLY A 33 9.27 -2.60 1.46
N PRO A 34 9.93 -3.56 0.78
CA PRO A 34 11.30 -3.37 0.30
C PRO A 34 11.38 -2.23 -0.73
N GLY A 35 12.28 -1.28 -0.47
CA GLY A 35 12.70 -0.29 -1.46
C GLY A 35 13.52 -0.91 -2.60
N GLY A 36 13.54 -0.23 -3.75
CA GLY A 36 14.33 -0.67 -4.92
C GLY A 36 14.57 0.44 -5.92
N LEU A 37 15.39 0.16 -6.93
CA LEU A 37 15.74 1.14 -7.99
C LEU A 37 14.48 1.66 -8.72
N THR A 38 13.52 0.77 -8.98
CA THR A 38 12.18 1.10 -9.48
C THR A 38 11.07 0.60 -8.54
N GLY A 39 11.44 0.13 -7.35
CA GLY A 39 10.60 -0.54 -6.37
C GLY A 39 10.40 0.28 -5.09
N GLY A 40 9.40 -0.05 -4.28
CA GLY A 40 8.94 0.75 -3.13
C GLY A 40 7.50 1.22 -3.36
N GLY A 41 7.02 2.20 -2.59
CA GLY A 41 5.76 2.84 -2.91
C GLY A 41 5.92 3.83 -4.06
N THR A 42 5.12 3.64 -5.09
CA THR A 42 5.29 4.32 -6.38
C THR A 42 3.93 4.67 -6.95
N TRP A 43 3.82 5.80 -7.67
CA TRP A 43 2.58 6.19 -8.36
C TRP A 43 1.37 6.50 -7.44
N GLY A 44 1.59 6.71 -6.15
CA GLY A 44 0.65 7.38 -5.24
C GLY A 44 0.16 6.54 -4.07
N ALA A 45 -0.64 7.17 -3.23
CA ALA A 45 -1.35 6.54 -2.12
C ALA A 45 -2.80 7.03 -2.10
N ALA A 46 -3.70 6.17 -1.66
CA ALA A 46 -5.10 6.53 -1.43
C ALA A 46 -5.38 6.56 0.07
N THR A 47 -6.37 7.33 0.49
CA THR A 47 -6.80 7.37 1.89
C THR A 47 -8.32 7.36 1.98
N ASP A 48 -8.85 6.66 2.98
CA ASP A 48 -10.25 6.74 3.42
C ASP A 48 -10.37 7.50 4.75
N GLU A 49 -9.38 8.35 5.06
CA GLU A 49 -9.16 9.10 6.30
C GLU A 49 -8.78 8.24 7.51
N LYS A 50 -9.23 6.98 7.55
CA LYS A 50 -8.90 6.02 8.62
C LYS A 50 -7.64 5.24 8.29
N ARG A 51 -7.37 5.04 7.00
CA ARG A 51 -6.30 4.21 6.48
C ARG A 51 -5.66 4.86 5.26
N VAL A 52 -4.36 4.64 5.15
CA VAL A 52 -3.58 4.93 3.96
C VAL A 52 -3.34 3.62 3.23
N TYR A 53 -3.54 3.61 1.92
CA TYR A 53 -3.29 2.49 1.04
C TYR A 53 -2.19 2.85 0.06
N THR A 54 -1.20 1.98 -0.09
CA THR A 54 -0.12 2.16 -1.06
C THR A 54 0.30 0.82 -1.65
N ASN A 55 0.91 0.88 -2.83
CA ASN A 55 1.53 -0.25 -3.47
C ASN A 55 2.98 -0.43 -2.98
N THR A 56 3.52 -1.61 -3.21
CA THR A 56 4.95 -1.90 -3.15
C THR A 56 5.31 -2.60 -4.45
N ALA A 57 5.99 -1.92 -5.35
CA ALA A 57 6.30 -2.48 -6.66
C ALA A 57 7.26 -3.69 -6.56
N ASN A 58 8.23 -3.65 -5.64
CA ASN A 58 9.26 -4.66 -5.42
C ASN A 58 9.97 -5.13 -6.71
N SER A 59 10.43 -4.16 -7.52
CA SER A 59 11.13 -4.40 -8.80
C SER A 59 12.34 -5.31 -8.68
N ASP A 60 13.06 -5.19 -7.57
CA ASP A 60 14.32 -5.89 -7.33
C ASP A 60 14.08 -7.31 -6.77
N ARG A 61 12.81 -7.74 -6.67
CA ARG A 61 12.39 -9.07 -6.18
C ARG A 61 12.95 -9.40 -4.80
N LYS A 62 13.06 -8.40 -3.93
CA LYS A 62 13.54 -8.57 -2.56
C LYS A 62 12.50 -9.31 -1.72
N ASN A 63 12.94 -9.90 -0.62
CA ASN A 63 12.04 -10.53 0.34
C ASN A 63 11.12 -9.47 0.95
N PHE A 64 9.82 -9.64 0.73
CA PHE A 64 8.76 -8.84 1.32
C PHE A 64 7.94 -9.72 2.26
N THR A 65 8.03 -9.45 3.56
CA THR A 65 7.25 -10.16 4.59
C THR A 65 5.86 -9.53 4.71
N LEU A 66 4.83 -10.31 4.40
CA LEU A 66 3.45 -9.84 4.40
C LEU A 66 2.88 -9.79 5.81
N GLN A 67 2.31 -8.67 6.25
CA GLN A 67 1.68 -8.53 7.55
C GLN A 67 0.15 -8.71 7.46
N PRO A 68 -0.53 -9.22 8.50
CA PRO A 68 0.00 -9.69 9.78
C PRO A 68 0.61 -11.10 9.72
N SER A 69 0.65 -11.73 8.55
CA SER A 69 1.30 -13.04 8.39
C SER A 69 2.82 -12.94 8.57
N THR A 70 3.52 -14.06 8.46
CA THR A 70 4.99 -14.09 8.31
C THR A 70 5.40 -14.65 6.94
N LYS A 71 4.44 -14.74 6.00
CA LYS A 71 4.70 -15.25 4.66
C LYS A 71 5.60 -14.27 3.92
N VAL A 72 6.66 -14.79 3.32
CA VAL A 72 7.58 -14.02 2.48
C VAL A 72 7.20 -14.19 1.02
N THR A 73 7.13 -13.08 0.29
CA THR A 73 6.99 -13.03 -1.16
C THR A 73 8.16 -12.27 -1.78
N THR A 74 8.41 -12.48 -3.06
CA THR A 74 9.28 -11.60 -3.87
C THR A 74 8.48 -10.81 -4.90
N ALA A 75 7.16 -10.96 -4.93
CA ALA A 75 6.25 -10.17 -5.73
C ALA A 75 6.13 -8.73 -5.21
N GLY A 76 5.57 -7.86 -6.04
CA GLY A 76 4.97 -6.62 -5.57
C GLY A 76 3.70 -6.90 -4.75
N GLY A 77 3.08 -5.85 -4.23
CA GLY A 77 1.90 -5.98 -3.40
C GLY A 77 1.27 -4.67 -3.00
N TRP A 78 0.32 -4.74 -2.07
CA TRP A 78 -0.39 -3.58 -1.52
C TRP A 78 -0.41 -3.65 0.00
N VAL A 79 -0.48 -2.47 0.62
CA VAL A 79 -0.34 -2.29 2.07
C VAL A 79 -1.39 -1.30 2.55
N ALA A 80 -2.06 -1.62 3.66
CA ALA A 80 -2.85 -0.65 4.41
C ALA A 80 -2.16 -0.28 5.72
N ILE A 81 -2.23 1.00 6.05
CA ILE A 81 -1.60 1.60 7.23
C ILE A 81 -2.68 2.38 7.98
N GLY A 82 -2.72 2.28 9.30
CA GLY A 82 -3.60 3.14 10.11
C GLY A 82 -3.15 4.61 10.01
N SER A 83 -4.03 5.51 9.58
CA SER A 83 -3.67 6.91 9.29
C SER A 83 -3.10 7.66 10.51
N LYS A 84 -3.61 7.35 11.72
CA LYS A 84 -3.15 7.97 12.97
C LYS A 84 -1.95 7.27 13.60
N SER A 85 -1.82 5.96 13.41
CA SER A 85 -0.87 5.13 14.16
C SER A 85 0.39 4.80 13.37
N GLY A 86 0.37 4.91 12.04
CA GLY A 86 1.45 4.44 11.17
C GLY A 86 1.61 2.92 11.19
N ARG A 87 0.70 2.14 11.81
CA ARG A 87 0.84 0.69 11.87
C ARG A 87 0.32 0.04 10.60
N VAL A 88 1.08 -0.90 10.04
CA VAL A 88 0.60 -1.77 8.97
C VAL A 88 -0.53 -2.64 9.51
N LEU A 89 -1.71 -2.53 8.89
CA LEU A 89 -2.91 -3.29 9.25
C LEU A 89 -2.97 -4.61 8.48
N TRP A 90 -2.59 -4.57 7.20
CA TRP A 90 -2.45 -5.72 6.34
C TRP A 90 -1.53 -5.39 5.16
N SER A 91 -0.93 -6.42 4.57
CA SER A 91 -0.35 -6.40 3.24
C SER A 91 -0.64 -7.69 2.49
N THR A 92 -0.72 -7.59 1.17
CA THR A 92 -0.92 -8.74 0.28
C THR A 92 0.04 -8.68 -0.89
N ALA A 93 0.44 -9.85 -1.39
CA ALA A 93 1.22 -9.99 -2.61
C ALA A 93 0.31 -9.87 -3.83
N ASP A 94 0.92 -9.48 -4.95
CA ASP A 94 0.36 -9.72 -6.28
C ASP A 94 0.13 -11.23 -6.48
N PRO A 95 -1.12 -11.68 -6.69
CA PRO A 95 -1.44 -13.10 -6.81
C PRO A 95 -0.85 -13.72 -8.09
N SER A 96 -0.57 -12.91 -9.11
CA SER A 96 0.10 -13.33 -10.34
C SER A 96 1.62 -13.31 -10.21
N ASN A 97 2.15 -13.09 -9.00
CA ASN A 97 3.58 -12.98 -8.73
C ASN A 97 4.27 -11.84 -9.53
N GLY A 98 3.49 -10.84 -9.97
CA GLY A 98 3.95 -9.67 -10.72
C GLY A 98 4.51 -8.56 -9.82
N THR A 99 4.94 -7.46 -10.45
CA THR A 99 5.25 -6.20 -9.76
C THR A 99 4.02 -5.29 -9.71
N ALA A 100 3.82 -4.56 -8.62
CA ALA A 100 2.66 -3.69 -8.41
C ALA A 100 3.03 -2.22 -8.65
N ASN A 101 3.21 -1.83 -9.92
CA ASN A 101 3.65 -0.46 -10.28
C ASN A 101 2.48 0.53 -10.51
N GLY A 102 1.22 0.10 -10.37
CA GLY A 102 0.07 0.97 -10.61
C GLY A 102 -0.30 1.86 -9.41
N PRO A 103 -1.01 2.98 -9.66
CA PRO A 103 -1.59 3.78 -8.59
C PRO A 103 -2.60 2.96 -7.80
N VAL A 104 -2.89 3.42 -6.57
CA VAL A 104 -3.93 2.86 -5.71
C VAL A 104 -5.07 3.86 -5.59
N THR A 105 -6.31 3.40 -5.63
CA THR A 105 -7.52 4.21 -5.36
C THR A 105 -8.44 3.47 -4.40
N VAL A 106 -9.17 4.20 -3.55
CA VAL A 106 -10.17 3.61 -2.65
C VAL A 106 -11.53 4.26 -2.89
N ALA A 107 -12.58 3.44 -2.95
CA ALA A 107 -13.96 3.90 -3.00
C ALA A 107 -14.88 2.86 -2.34
N ASN A 108 -15.84 3.31 -1.53
CA ASN A 108 -16.82 2.45 -0.87
C ASN A 108 -16.19 1.25 -0.12
N GLY A 109 -15.02 1.44 0.50
CA GLY A 109 -14.29 0.39 1.22
C GLY A 109 -13.54 -0.62 0.33
N VAL A 110 -13.51 -0.40 -0.98
CA VAL A 110 -12.77 -1.21 -1.97
C VAL A 110 -11.51 -0.48 -2.38
N VAL A 111 -10.37 -1.18 -2.37
CA VAL A 111 -9.07 -0.66 -2.81
C VAL A 111 -8.76 -1.27 -4.17
N ILE A 112 -8.48 -0.44 -5.16
CA ILE A 112 -8.13 -0.84 -6.52
C ILE A 112 -6.66 -0.51 -6.75
N GLY A 113 -5.89 -1.47 -7.29
CA GLY A 113 -4.48 -1.29 -7.60
C GLY A 113 -4.05 -2.08 -8.82
N GLY A 114 -3.06 -1.57 -9.56
CA GLY A 114 -2.62 -2.17 -10.82
C GLY A 114 -1.44 -3.13 -10.69
N SER A 115 -1.57 -4.31 -11.29
CA SER A 115 -0.47 -5.25 -11.58
C SER A 115 0.19 -4.97 -12.94
N THR A 116 1.45 -5.39 -13.08
CA THR A 116 2.20 -5.34 -14.37
C THR A 116 2.43 -6.72 -14.99
N PHE A 117 1.74 -7.76 -14.51
CA PHE A 117 1.82 -9.08 -15.12
C PHE A 117 1.29 -9.09 -16.56
N ARG A 118 1.70 -10.06 -17.41
CA ARG A 118 1.45 -10.06 -18.87
C ARG A 118 -0.02 -10.11 -19.29
N GLN A 119 -0.91 -10.46 -18.38
CA GLN A 119 -2.35 -10.32 -18.58
C GLN A 119 -2.68 -8.93 -18.00
N GLY A 120 -3.28 -8.05 -18.82
CA GLY A 120 -3.56 -6.64 -18.51
C GLY A 120 -4.31 -6.44 -17.18
N PRO A 121 -4.55 -5.19 -16.73
CA PRO A 121 -4.93 -4.89 -15.35
C PRO A 121 -5.97 -5.89 -14.86
N ASN A 122 -5.56 -6.76 -13.93
CA ASN A 122 -6.49 -7.73 -13.39
C ASN A 122 -7.59 -6.91 -12.70
N VAL A 123 -8.83 -7.34 -12.90
CA VAL A 123 -10.04 -6.80 -12.29
C VAL A 123 -10.72 -7.97 -11.57
N CYS A 124 -10.14 -8.46 -10.47
CA CYS A 124 -10.82 -9.35 -9.50
C CYS A 124 -11.97 -8.67 -8.74
N HIS A 125 -13.21 -8.81 -9.19
CA HIS A 125 -14.42 -8.45 -8.44
C HIS A 125 -14.88 -9.63 -7.57
N GLU A 126 -15.18 -9.46 -6.26
CA GLU A 126 -16.44 -9.99 -5.68
C GLU A 126 -16.75 -9.63 -4.21
N ARG A 127 -18.04 -9.82 -3.92
CA ARG A 127 -18.85 -9.49 -2.76
C ARG A 127 -18.82 -10.57 -1.67
N TYR A 128 -18.94 -10.09 -0.42
CA TYR A 128 -19.44 -10.77 0.79
C TYR A 128 -18.88 -12.18 1.09
N ASP A 129 -17.75 -12.26 1.80
CA ASP A 129 -17.71 -12.70 3.20
C ASP A 129 -16.24 -12.77 3.68
N TRP A 130 -15.98 -12.23 4.88
CA TRP A 130 -14.70 -12.09 5.61
C TRP A 130 -13.50 -11.39 4.93
N ARG A 131 -13.09 -10.26 5.53
CA ARG A 131 -11.80 -9.53 5.39
C ARG A 131 -11.66 -8.68 4.13
N ASN A 132 -11.95 -7.39 4.32
CA ASN A 132 -11.83 -6.31 3.36
C ASN A 132 -10.43 -6.22 2.71
N LEU A 133 -10.27 -6.82 1.53
CA LEU A 133 -9.39 -6.35 0.45
C LEU A 133 -9.74 -7.09 -0.85
N VAL A 134 -10.08 -6.35 -1.89
CA VAL A 134 -10.28 -6.87 -3.24
C VAL A 134 -9.15 -6.31 -4.10
N VAL A 135 -8.05 -7.05 -4.21
CA VAL A 135 -7.01 -6.73 -5.21
C VAL A 135 -7.55 -7.21 -6.54
N LEU A 136 -8.05 -6.25 -7.32
CA LEU A 136 -8.40 -6.43 -8.71
C LEU A 136 -7.20 -6.99 -9.49
#